data_AF-X1ISZ0-F1
#
_entry.id   AF-X1ISZ0-F1
#
_cell.length_a   1.000
_cell.length_b   1.000
_cell.length_c   1.000
_cell.angle_alpha   90.00
_cell.angle_beta   90.00
_cell.angle_gamma   90.00
#
_symmetry.space_group_name_H-M   'P 1'
#
loop_
_entity.id
_entity.type
_entity.pdbx_description
1 polymer ?
#
loop_
_entity_poly.entity_id
_entity_poly.type
_entity_poly.pdbx_seq_one_letter_code
_entity_poly.pdbx_strand_id
1 'polypeptide(L)' 'MTTPVAKDILGLAAEFAVASELCRRNIYAQLTLGLRKRTDLLIETERGMLRVQVKGKQAREWPGVKGIYGEV' A
#
# COMPACT_ATOMS: atom_id res chain seq x y z
N MET A 1 18.58 16.23 12.11
CA MET A 1 17.76 15.85 10.94
C MET A 1 18.07 14.40 10.61
N THR A 2 17.08 13.51 10.62
CA THR A 2 17.26 12.10 10.25
C THR A 2 17.36 11.96 8.72
N THR A 3 18.31 11.18 8.25
CA THR A 3 18.47 10.86 6.82
C THR A 3 17.17 10.24 6.28
N PRO A 4 16.67 10.68 5.11
CA PRO A 4 15.52 10.04 4.47
C PRO A 4 15.78 8.54 4.22
N VAL A 5 14.77 7.71 4.45
CA VAL A 5 14.86 6.27 4.15
C VAL A 5 14.83 6.09 2.64
N ALA A 6 15.60 5.11 2.14
CA ALA A 6 15.59 4.75 0.73
C ALA A 6 14.15 4.47 0.24
N LYS A 7 13.79 4.97 -0.94
CA LYS A 7 12.41 4.92 -1.46
C LYS A 7 11.84 3.51 -1.52
N ASP A 8 12.67 2.53 -1.90
CA ASP A 8 12.24 1.13 -2.02
C ASP A 8 11.94 0.53 -0.64
N ILE A 9 12.75 0.85 0.36
CA ILE A 9 12.54 0.42 1.75
C ILE A 9 11.29 1.10 2.33
N LEU A 10 11.09 2.39 2.04
CA LEU A 10 9.89 3.12 2.44
C LEU A 10 8.63 2.52 1.81
N GLY A 11 8.67 2.19 0.52
CA GLY A 11 7.59 1.53 -0.20
C GLY A 11 7.27 0.18 0.42
N LEU A 12 8.28 -0.67 0.61
CA LEU A 12 8.13 -1.99 1.21
C LEU A 12 7.53 -1.91 2.63
N ALA A 13 8.04 -1.02 3.48
CA ALA A 13 7.50 -0.82 4.83
C ALA A 13 6.03 -0.39 4.81
N ALA A 14 5.64 0.47 3.86
CA ALA A 14 4.25 0.87 3.69
C ALA A 14 3.36 -0.28 3.23
N GLU A 15 3.81 -1.11 2.27
CA GLU A 15 3.08 -2.31 1.82
C GLU A 15 2.79 -3.25 3.00
N PHE A 16 3.81 -3.54 3.82
CA PHE A 16 3.66 -4.38 5.01
C PHE A 16 2.72 -3.74 6.05
N ALA A 17 2.85 -2.44 6.33
CA ALA A 17 1.98 -1.75 7.28
C ALA A 17 0.50 -1.84 6.88
N VAL A 18 0.18 -1.64 5.60
CA VAL A 18 -1.19 -1.78 5.09
C VAL A 18 -1.65 -3.23 5.17
N ALA A 19 -0.83 -4.19 4.75
CA ALA A 19 -1.18 -5.61 4.82
C ALA A 19 -1.44 -6.07 6.27
N SER A 20 -0.61 -5.64 7.23
CA SER A 20 -0.81 -5.93 8.65
C SER A 20 -2.13 -5.38 9.19
N GLU A 21 -2.50 -4.16 8.81
CA GLU A 21 -3.77 -3.56 9.23
C GLU A 21 -4.99 -4.27 8.61
N LEU A 22 -4.89 -4.74 7.37
CA LEU A 22 -5.93 -5.56 6.72
C LEU A 22 -6.06 -6.92 7.41
N CYS A 23 -4.95 -7.62 7.65
CA CYS A 23 -4.95 -8.89 8.38
C CYS A 23 -5.54 -8.74 9.80
N ARG A 24 -5.24 -7.63 10.50
CA ARG A 24 -5.82 -7.31 11.82
C ARG A 24 -7.36 -7.19 11.78
N ARG A 25 -7.93 -6.85 10.62
CA ARG A 25 -9.38 -6.76 10.37
C ARG A 25 -9.96 -8.03 9.75
N ASN A 26 -9.21 -9.12 9.76
CA ASN A 26 -9.58 -10.40 9.14
C ASN A 26 -9.81 -10.30 7.62
N ILE A 27 -9.07 -9.41 6.95
CA ILE A 27 -9.06 -9.28 5.49
C ILE A 27 -7.77 -9.89 4.97
N TYR A 28 -7.88 -10.92 4.13
CA TYR A 28 -6.71 -11.53 3.50
C TYR A 28 -6.11 -10.57 2.46
N ALA A 29 -4.83 -10.24 2.64
CA ALA A 29 -4.06 -9.39 1.75
C ALA A 29 -2.74 -10.07 1.39
N GLN A 30 -2.54 -10.35 0.10
CA GLN A 30 -1.32 -10.91 -0.42
C GLN A 30 -0.42 -9.81 -0.96
N LEU A 31 0.78 -9.67 -0.40
CA LEU A 31 1.82 -8.83 -1.00
C LEU A 31 2.25 -9.44 -2.33
N THR A 32 2.35 -8.61 -3.35
CA THR A 32 3.05 -8.99 -4.57
C THR A 32 4.51 -8.57 -4.40
N LEU A 33 5.43 -9.52 -4.59
CA LEU A 33 6.87 -9.27 -4.47
C LEU A 33 7.52 -9.27 -5.85
N GLY A 34 8.63 -8.55 -6.00
CA GLY A 34 9.40 -8.46 -7.25
C GLY A 34 9.60 -7.02 -7.75
N LEU A 35 10.39 -6.86 -8.81
CA LEU A 35 10.81 -5.55 -9.33
C LEU A 35 9.93 -5.03 -10.49
N ARG A 36 9.04 -5.85 -11.04
CA ARG A 36 8.18 -5.52 -12.20
C ARG A 36 6.69 -5.54 -11.87
N LYS A 37 6.34 -5.38 -10.58
CA LYS A 37 4.96 -5.43 -10.12
C LYS A 37 4.18 -4.19 -10.56
N ARG A 38 2.94 -4.41 -11.00
CA ARG A 38 1.97 -3.34 -11.36
C ARG A 38 0.97 -3.04 -10.24
N THR A 39 1.06 -3.77 -9.14
CA THR A 39 0.13 -3.76 -8.00
C THR A 39 0.97 -4.08 -6.77
N ASP A 40 0.55 -3.65 -5.60
CA ASP A 40 1.33 -3.88 -4.38
C ASP A 40 0.66 -4.98 -3.53
N LEU A 41 -0.67 -4.91 -3.36
CA LEU A 41 -1.46 -5.93 -2.66
C LEU A 41 -2.60 -6.49 -3.52
N LEU A 42 -2.89 -7.77 -3.34
CA LEU A 42 -4.11 -8.43 -3.81
C LEU A 42 -4.98 -8.77 -2.61
N ILE A 43 -6.24 -8.33 -2.63
CA ILE A 43 -7.21 -8.60 -1.57
C ILE A 43 -8.32 -9.48 -2.15
N GLU A 44 -8.57 -10.62 -1.51
CA GLU A 44 -9.68 -11.49 -1.88
C GLU A 44 -10.96 -11.06 -1.15
N THR A 45 -12.06 -10.98 -1.90
CA THR A 45 -13.39 -10.65 -1.38
C THR A 45 -14.41 -11.62 -1.96
N GLU A 46 -15.61 -11.68 -1.39
CA GLU A 46 -16.72 -12.48 -1.92
C GLU A 46 -17.11 -12.13 -3.36
N ARG A 47 -16.81 -10.89 -3.80
CA ARG A 47 -17.14 -10.38 -5.13
C ARG A 47 -15.98 -10.51 -6.13
N GLY A 48 -14.84 -11.04 -5.69
CA GLY A 48 -13.64 -11.19 -6.49
C GLY A 48 -12.41 -10.51 -5.90
N MET A 49 -11.38 -10.35 -6.73
CA MET A 49 -10.06 -9.88 -6.30
C MET A 49 -9.87 -8.38 -6.55
N LEU A 50 -9.49 -7.65 -5.50
CA LEU A 50 -9.14 -6.24 -5.58
C LEU A 50 -7.63 -6.07 -5.69
N ARG A 51 -7.20 -5.16 -6.57
CA ARG A 51 -5.80 -4.78 -6.74
C ARG A 51 -5.57 -3.44 -6.05
N VAL A 52 -4.71 -3.41 -5.06
CA VAL A 52 -4.42 -2.20 -4.28
C VAL A 52 -2.99 -1.74 -4.54
N GLN A 53 -2.84 -0.44 -4.75
CA GLN A 53 -1.55 0.22 -4.81
C GLN A 53 -1.34 1.02 -3.52
N VAL A 54 -0.20 0.82 -2.89
CA VAL A 54 0.18 1.43 -1.62
C VAL A 54 1.16 2.55 -1.88
N LYS A 55 1.04 3.65 -1.13
CA LYS A 55 1.99 4.76 -1.16
C LYS A 55 2.45 5.02 0.26
N GLY A 56 3.77 5.06 0.44
CA GLY A 56 4.43 5.44 1.69
C GLY A 56 5.02 6.84 1.61
N LYS A 57 5.01 7.57 2.74
CA LYS A 57 5.63 8.90 2.86
C LYS A 57 6.19 9.11 4.25
N GLN A 58 7.31 9.84 4.34
CA GLN A 58 7.95 10.20 5.61
C GLN A 58 7.73 11.66 6.04
N ALA A 59 7.37 12.56 5.11
CA ALA A 59 7.10 13.95 5.46
C ALA A 59 5.67 14.14 6.00
N ARG A 60 5.48 15.22 6.78
CA ARG A 60 4.27 15.49 7.57
C ARG A 60 3.00 15.72 6.76
N GLU A 61 3.14 16.19 5.54
CA GLU A 61 2.03 16.57 4.68
C GLU A 61 1.97 15.67 3.45
N TRP A 62 0.81 15.50 2.84
CA TRP A 62 0.65 14.80 1.56
C TRP A 62 0.18 15.79 0.49
N PRO A 63 1.08 16.59 -0.12
CA PRO A 63 0.69 17.55 -1.13
C PRO A 63 0.29 16.79 -2.39
N GLY A 64 -0.95 16.97 -2.82
CA GLY A 64 -1.42 16.51 -4.13
C GLY A 64 -1.64 15.00 -4.27
N VAL A 65 -2.19 14.33 -3.24
CA VAL A 65 -2.74 12.96 -3.43
C VAL A 65 -3.93 13.06 -4.39
N LYS A 66 -3.67 12.92 -5.68
CA LYS A 66 -4.66 12.72 -6.73
C LYS A 66 -4.79 11.20 -6.92
N GLY A 67 -5.98 10.64 -6.70
CA GLY A 67 -6.17 9.19 -6.80
C GLY A 67 -7.21 8.57 -5.87
N ILE A 68 -7.84 9.33 -4.96
CA ILE A 68 -9.09 8.88 -4.33
C ILE A 68 -10.22 9.14 -5.34
N TYR A 69 -10.36 8.25 -6.31
CA TYR A 69 -11.54 8.21 -7.19
C TYR A 69 -12.46 7.12 -6.66
N GLY A 70 -13.58 7.55 -6.11
CA GLY A 70 -14.71 6.73 -5.71
C GLY A 70 -15.87 7.68 -5.47
N GLU A 71 -16.97 7.48 -6.18
CA GLU A 71 -18.22 8.20 -5.89
C GLU A 71 -18.62 7.90 -4.45
N VAL A 72 -18.91 8.96 -3.69
CA VAL A 72 -19.51 8.89 -2.35
C VAL A 72 -21.01 8.69 -2.52
#